data_AF-A0A353RKD7-F1
#
_entry.id   AF-A0A353RKD7-F1
#
_cell.length_a   1.000
_cell.length_b   1.000
_cell.length_c   1.000
_cell.angle_alpha   90.00
_cell.angle_beta   90.00
_cell.angle_gamma   90.00
#
_symmetry.space_group_name_H-M   'P 1'
#
loop_
_entity.id
_entity.type
_entity.pdbx_description
1 polymer ?
#
loop_
_entity_poly.entity_id
_entity_poly.type
_entity_poly.pdbx_seq_one_letter_code
_entity_poly.pdbx_strand_id
1 'polypeptide(L)'
;SGAQQRLTEKLLPELFRGSKYAERMPIGSIDVINNFKPEEIRAYYRKWYRPDLQGIIIVGDVDVEATEKKIKDLFESIPLDEERAQRTYYPVPDNEEPVA
;
A
#
# COMPACT_ATOMS: atom_id res chain seq x y z
N SER A 1 19.78 -5.63 -14.00
CA SER A 1 19.98 -5.54 -15.48
C SER A 1 18.61 -5.57 -16.14
N GLY A 2 18.46 -5.03 -17.36
CA GLY A 2 17.17 -5.09 -18.07
C GLY A 2 16.70 -6.51 -18.41
N ALA A 3 17.62 -7.48 -18.53
CA ALA A 3 17.27 -8.89 -18.75
C ALA A 3 16.53 -9.51 -17.54
N GLN A 4 17.03 -9.25 -16.33
CA GLN A 4 16.38 -9.73 -15.11
C GLN A 4 14.98 -9.13 -14.95
N GLN A 5 14.83 -7.83 -15.21
CA GLN A 5 13.53 -7.17 -15.11
C GLN A 5 12.51 -7.76 -16.10
N ARG A 6 12.88 -7.94 -17.38
CA ARG A 6 11.99 -8.55 -18.38
C ARG A 6 11.62 -9.99 -18.04
N LEU A 7 12.54 -10.75 -17.44
CA LEU A 7 12.26 -12.09 -16.96
C LEU A 7 11.22 -12.03 -15.83
N THR A 8 11.44 -11.18 -14.83
CA THR A 8 10.50 -10.99 -13.71
C THR A 8 9.12 -10.54 -14.22
N GLU A 9 9.03 -9.58 -15.14
CA GLU A 9 7.77 -9.12 -15.74
C GLU A 9 7.00 -10.24 -16.44
N LYS A 10 7.68 -11.24 -17.01
CA LYS A 10 7.04 -12.42 -17.61
C LYS A 10 6.61 -13.47 -16.60
N LEU A 11 7.33 -13.60 -15.49
CA LEU A 11 7.05 -14.62 -14.47
C LEU A 11 5.98 -14.20 -13.47
N LEU A 12 5.94 -12.92 -13.09
CA LEU A 12 5.01 -12.41 -12.07
C LEU A 12 3.52 -12.72 -12.35
N PRO A 13 3.01 -12.60 -13.59
CA PRO A 13 1.61 -12.96 -13.88
C PRO A 13 1.28 -14.42 -13.59
N GLU A 14 2.26 -15.30 -13.79
CA GLU A 14 2.12 -16.73 -13.59
C GLU A 14 2.22 -17.09 -12.10
N LEU A 15 3.21 -16.53 -11.41
CA LEU A 15 3.43 -16.73 -9.98
C LEU A 15 2.28 -16.21 -9.11
N PHE A 16 1.64 -15.13 -9.53
CA PHE A 16 0.60 -14.43 -8.77
C PHE A 16 -0.79 -14.54 -9.39
N ARG A 17 -1.01 -15.54 -10.24
CA ARG A 17 -2.26 -15.76 -10.98
C ARG A 17 -3.47 -15.70 -10.04
N GLY A 18 -4.53 -15.01 -10.48
CA GLY A 18 -5.75 -14.83 -9.68
C GLY A 18 -5.62 -13.81 -8.54
N SER A 19 -4.47 -13.16 -8.40
CA SER A 19 -4.27 -12.04 -7.46
C SER A 19 -4.03 -10.72 -8.19
N LYS A 20 -4.21 -9.60 -7.47
CA LYS A 20 -3.91 -8.27 -8.00
C LYS A 20 -2.43 -8.08 -8.35
N TYR A 21 -1.53 -8.87 -7.76
CA TYR A 21 -0.09 -8.77 -7.99
C TYR A 21 0.33 -9.31 -9.36
N ALA A 22 -0.51 -10.13 -10.02
CA ALA A 22 -0.27 -10.56 -11.40
C ALA A 22 -0.50 -9.43 -12.42
N GLU A 23 -1.36 -8.47 -12.09
CA GLU A 23 -1.82 -7.44 -13.04
C GLU A 23 -1.31 -6.04 -12.71
N ARG A 24 -0.97 -5.77 -11.44
CA ARG A 24 -0.68 -4.41 -10.95
C ARG A 24 0.69 -4.32 -10.30
N MET A 25 1.66 -3.95 -11.12
CA MET A 25 2.99 -3.59 -10.64
C MET A 25 2.97 -2.26 -9.87
N PRO A 26 3.71 -2.12 -8.76
CA PRO A 26 3.74 -0.88 -7.98
C PRO A 26 4.18 0.37 -8.77
N ILE A 27 5.01 0.19 -9.81
CA ILE A 27 5.48 1.28 -10.67
C ILE A 27 4.34 1.90 -11.52
N GLY A 28 3.22 1.20 -11.67
CA GLY A 28 2.09 1.64 -12.50
C GLY A 28 2.32 1.42 -13.99
N SER A 29 1.45 2.01 -14.82
CA SER A 29 1.58 2.01 -16.28
C SER A 29 1.94 3.40 -16.80
N ILE A 30 2.69 3.46 -17.90
CA ILE A 30 3.07 4.72 -18.55
C ILE A 30 1.84 5.53 -18.96
N ASP A 31 0.79 4.84 -19.43
CA ASP A 31 -0.46 5.47 -19.81
C ASP A 31 -1.13 6.20 -18.64
N VAL A 32 -1.20 5.56 -17.45
CA VAL A 32 -1.75 6.19 -16.25
C VAL A 32 -0.87 7.37 -15.81
N ILE A 33 0.45 7.20 -15.81
CA ILE A 33 1.39 8.26 -15.42
C ILE A 33 1.24 9.51 -16.30
N ASN A 34 1.02 9.34 -17.60
CA ASN A 34 0.90 10.45 -18.53
C ASN A 34 -0.48 11.13 -18.51
N ASN A 35 -1.51 10.46 -17.99
CA ASN A 35 -2.90 10.90 -18.16
C ASN A 35 -3.70 11.06 -16.85
N PHE A 36 -3.12 10.73 -15.68
CA PHE A 36 -3.86 10.88 -14.42
C PHE A 36 -4.22 12.34 -14.14
N LYS A 37 -5.36 12.55 -13.47
CA LYS A 37 -5.78 13.88 -13.02
C LYS A 37 -5.22 14.15 -11.63
N PRO A 38 -4.74 15.38 -11.32
CA PRO A 38 -4.23 15.71 -9.99
C PRO A 38 -5.20 15.37 -8.84
N GLU A 39 -6.50 15.46 -9.10
CA GLU A 39 -7.51 15.14 -8.10
C GLU A 39 -7.60 13.65 -7.74
N GLU A 40 -7.17 12.75 -8.63
CA GLU A 40 -7.14 11.31 -8.34
C GLU A 40 -6.15 10.98 -7.23
N ILE A 41 -4.97 11.63 -7.24
CA ILE A 41 -3.97 11.46 -6.17
C ILE A 41 -4.47 12.06 -4.86
N ARG A 42 -5.09 13.25 -4.90
CA ARG A 42 -5.66 13.87 -3.68
C ARG A 42 -6.79 13.04 -3.10
N ALA A 43 -7.66 12.50 -3.94
CA ALA A 43 -8.73 11.60 -3.54
C ALA A 43 -8.16 10.30 -2.94
N TYR A 44 -7.12 9.72 -3.56
CA TYR A 44 -6.43 8.56 -3.01
C TYR A 44 -5.84 8.83 -1.63
N TYR A 45 -5.15 9.97 -1.46
CA TYR A 45 -4.58 10.39 -0.18
C TYR A 45 -5.68 10.50 0.89
N ARG A 46 -6.74 11.27 0.64
CA ARG A 46 -7.86 11.43 1.60
C ARG A 46 -8.52 10.09 1.96
N LYS A 47 -8.62 9.18 0.99
CA LYS A 47 -9.25 7.87 1.18
C LYS A 47 -8.42 6.93 2.05
N TRP A 48 -7.10 6.93 1.91
CA TRP A 48 -6.23 5.89 2.48
C TRP A 48 -5.23 6.37 3.56
N TYR A 49 -4.85 7.65 3.58
CA TYR A 49 -3.93 8.22 4.59
C TYR A 49 -4.67 8.67 5.85
N ARG A 50 -5.32 7.71 6.50
CA ARG A 50 -6.12 7.90 7.72
C ARG A 50 -5.45 7.23 8.94
N PRO A 51 -5.62 7.77 10.16
CA PRO A 51 -4.88 7.29 11.33
C PRO A 51 -5.21 5.84 11.73
N ASP A 52 -6.41 5.33 11.43
CA ASP A 52 -6.77 3.92 11.65
C ASP A 52 -6.13 2.94 10.64
N LEU A 53 -5.42 3.45 9.62
CA LEU A 53 -4.62 2.66 8.67
C LEU A 53 -3.11 2.95 8.75
N GLN A 54 -2.68 3.75 9.73
CA GLN A 54 -1.27 4.10 9.92
C GLN A 54 -0.68 3.39 11.14
N GLY A 55 0.61 3.11 11.07
CA GLY A 55 1.39 2.58 12.18
C GLY A 55 2.65 3.41 12.37
N ILE A 56 2.97 3.75 13.62
CA ILE A 56 4.19 4.46 13.99
C ILE A 56 5.13 3.47 14.66
N ILE A 57 6.36 3.36 14.17
CA ILE A 57 7.39 2.49 14.74
C ILE A 57 8.55 3.39 15.19
N ILE A 58 8.91 3.32 16.48
CA ILE A 58 9.98 4.10 17.09
C ILE A 58 10.96 3.12 17.73
N VAL A 59 12.25 3.25 17.40
CA VAL A 59 13.30 2.34 17.87
C VAL A 59 14.48 3.18 18.35
N GLY A 60 14.94 2.92 19.57
CA GLY A 60 16.08 3.60 20.18
C GLY A 60 15.93 3.73 21.68
N ASP A 61 16.84 4.50 22.29
CA ASP A 61 16.73 4.94 23.67
C ASP A 61 15.77 6.12 23.75
N VAL A 62 14.52 5.86 24.16
CA VAL A 62 13.45 6.85 24.21
C VAL A 62 12.69 6.75 25.52
N ASP A 63 12.25 7.90 26.02
CA ASP A 63 11.23 7.95 27.05
C ASP A 63 9.87 7.59 26.42
N VAL A 64 9.36 6.41 26.77
CA VAL A 64 8.13 5.85 26.21
C VAL A 64 6.91 6.73 26.53
N GLU A 65 6.80 7.22 27.76
CA GLU A 65 5.64 8.01 28.19
C GLU A 65 5.62 9.38 27.51
N ALA A 66 6.76 10.06 27.47
CA ALA A 66 6.88 11.35 26.79
C ALA A 66 6.62 11.22 25.28
N THR A 67 7.10 10.12 24.68
CA THR A 67 6.92 9.85 23.25
C THR A 67 5.47 9.53 22.91
N GLU A 68 4.82 8.65 23.69
CA GLU A 68 3.41 8.32 23.50
C GLU A 68 2.52 9.56 23.65
N LYS A 69 2.79 10.39 24.67
CA LYS A 69 2.06 11.64 24.86
C LYS A 69 2.18 12.55 23.64
N LYS A 70 3.39 12.75 23.12
CA LYS A 70 3.61 13.57 21.92
C LYS A 70 2.88 13.01 20.69
N ILE A 71 2.83 11.69 20.53
CA ILE A 71 2.06 11.05 19.46
C ILE A 71 0.57 11.36 19.63
N LYS A 72 0.00 11.19 20.83
CA LYS A 72 -1.40 11.52 21.08
C LYS A 72 -1.70 12.98 20.76
N ASP A 73 -0.92 13.91 21.31
CA ASP A 73 -1.09 15.35 21.09
C ASP A 73 -1.07 15.73 19.60
N LEU A 74 -0.26 15.04 18.78
CA LEU A 74 -0.16 15.30 17.34
C LEU A 74 -1.31 14.71 16.51
N PHE A 75 -1.82 13.54 16.89
CA PHE A 75 -2.71 12.75 16.03
C PHE A 75 -4.16 12.66 16.54
N GLU A 76 -4.44 12.94 17.81
CA GLU A 76 -5.77 12.76 18.40
C GLU A 76 -6.86 13.64 17.77
N SER A 77 -6.47 14.79 17.23
CA SER A 77 -7.38 15.76 16.61
C SER A 77 -7.76 15.43 15.17
N ILE A 78 -7.14 14.39 14.57
CA ILE A 78 -7.40 14.01 13.18
C ILE A 78 -8.74 13.26 13.10
N PRO A 79 -9.77 13.81 12.42
CA PRO A 79 -11.07 13.18 12.35
C PRO A 79 -11.03 11.91 11.50
N LEU A 80 -11.78 10.89 11.93
CA LEU A 80 -12.07 9.71 11.14
C LEU A 80 -13.47 9.85 10.52
N ASP A 81 -13.53 9.82 9.19
CA ASP A 81 -14.79 9.82 8.46
C ASP A 81 -15.59 8.53 8.75
N GLU A 82 -16.88 8.66 9.01
CA GLU A 82 -17.78 7.54 9.25
C GLU A 82 -18.03 6.73 7.96
N GLU A 83 -18.05 7.39 6.81
CA GLU A 83 -18.24 6.78 5.48
C GLU A 83 -16.92 6.30 4.86
N ARG A 84 -15.85 6.21 5.67
CA ARG A 84 -14.51 5.84 5.20
C ARG A 84 -14.49 4.45 4.56
N ALA A 85 -13.67 4.31 3.51
CA ALA A 85 -13.56 3.07 2.75
C ALA A 85 -13.06 1.89 3.58
N GLN A 86 -13.69 0.72 3.50
CA GLN A 86 -13.19 -0.45 4.23
C GLN A 86 -11.87 -0.97 3.62
N ARG A 87 -10.93 -1.38 4.48
CA ARG A 87 -9.69 -2.03 4.04
C ARG A 87 -10.00 -3.48 3.70
N THR A 88 -10.03 -3.79 2.40
CA THR A 88 -10.13 -5.16 1.90
C THR A 88 -8.74 -5.79 1.80
N TYR A 89 -8.59 -7.02 2.31
CA TYR A 89 -7.40 -7.81 2.10
C TYR A 89 -7.52 -8.60 0.80
N TYR A 90 -6.45 -8.60 0.00
CA TYR A 90 -6.39 -9.33 -1.27
C TYR A 90 -5.35 -10.44 -1.12
N PRO A 91 -5.75 -11.66 -0.71
CA PRO A 91 -4.81 -12.75 -0.56
C PRO A 91 -4.24 -13.15 -1.92
N VAL A 92 -3.04 -13.71 -1.90
CA VAL A 92 -2.50 -14.46 -3.03
C VAL A 92 -3.04 -15.89 -2.91
N PRO A 93 -3.78 -16.41 -3.90
CA PRO A 93 -4.26 -17.78 -3.86
C PRO A 93 -3.09 -18.79 -3.80
N ASP A 94 -3.28 -19.88 -3.08
CA ASP A 94 -2.36 -21.01 -3.13
C ASP A 94 -2.44 -21.73 -4.50
N ASN A 95 -1.37 -22.44 -4.85
CA ASN A 95 -1.33 -23.28 -6.04
C ASN A 95 -1.42 -24.76 -5.64
N GLU A 96 -2.20 -25.55 -6.38
CA GLU A 96 -2.30 -27.00 -6.20
C GLU A 96 -0.97 -27.71 -6.49
N GLU A 97 -0.19 -27.19 -7.45
CA GLU A 97 1.14 -27.66 -7.81
C GLU A 97 2.14 -26.50 -7.82
N PRO A 98 3.45 -26.77 -7.63
CA PRO A 98 4.47 -25.73 -7.75
C PRO A 98 4.43 -25.03 -9.10
N VAL A 99 4.53 -23.69 -9.08
CA VAL A 99 4.68 -22.90 -10.31
C VAL A 99 6.12 -23.04 -10.79
N ALA A 100 6.30 -23.62 -11.97
CA ALA A 100 7.59 -23.93 -12.59
C ALA A 100 8.11 -22.80 -13.49
#